data_AF-A0A948N1E5-F1
#
_entry.id   AF-A0A948N1E5-F1
#
_cell.length_a   1.000
_cell.length_b   1.000
_cell.length_c   1.000
_cell.angle_alpha   90.00
_cell.angle_beta   90.00
_cell.angle_gamma   90.00
#
_symmetry.space_group_name_H-M   'P 1'
#
loop_
_entity.id
_entity.type
_entity.pdbx_description
1 polymer ?
#
loop_
_entity_poly.entity_id
_entity_poly.type
_entity_poly.pdbx_seq_one_letter_code
_entity_poly.pdbx_strand_id
1 'polypeptide(L)'
;MSASPIERSRNYLIRCVSKALHSRRLGLAISAIEIDPRVADVVVTDTVLEVRLRDGRTIATPLSWFPRLAAAAPLARARWETSAAGLGIHWPLIDEDLSVEGLLRSRSN
;
A
#
# COMPACT_ATOMS: atom_id res chain seq x y z
N MET A 1 -16.09 23.84 -7.82
CA MET A 1 -16.40 23.58 -6.40
C MET A 1 -16.06 22.12 -6.10
N SER A 2 -14.92 21.92 -5.46
CA SER A 2 -14.23 20.65 -5.21
C SER A 2 -14.77 19.99 -3.94
N ALA A 3 -15.24 18.74 -4.07
CA ALA A 3 -15.73 17.94 -2.95
C ALA A 3 -14.57 17.25 -2.20
N SER A 4 -14.72 17.17 -0.87
CA SER A 4 -13.71 16.70 0.09
C SER A 4 -13.49 15.17 0.08
N PRO A 5 -12.31 14.65 0.47
CA PRO A 5 -11.92 13.24 0.28
C PRO A 5 -12.58 12.19 1.20
N ILE A 6 -13.60 12.54 2.00
CA ILE A 6 -14.10 11.70 3.11
C ILE A 6 -15.28 10.78 2.70
N GLU A 7 -15.85 10.91 1.50
CA GLU A 7 -17.10 10.20 1.11
C GLU A 7 -16.94 9.07 0.09
N ARG A 8 -15.84 8.30 0.11
CA ARG A 8 -15.65 7.18 -0.85
C ARG A 8 -15.70 5.77 -0.26
N SER A 9 -16.21 5.62 0.96
CA SER A 9 -16.27 4.34 1.68
C SER A 9 -17.49 3.45 1.38
N ARG A 10 -18.09 3.49 0.17
CA ARG A 10 -19.39 2.80 -0.02
C ARG A 10 -19.68 2.04 -1.31
N ASN A 11 -18.71 1.75 -2.18
CA ASN A 11 -19.01 1.00 -3.43
C ASN A 11 -17.97 -0.09 -3.78
N TYR A 12 -17.59 -0.93 -2.82
CA TYR A 12 -16.73 -2.10 -3.05
C TYR A 12 -17.48 -3.43 -2.91
N LEU A 13 -18.70 -3.50 -3.43
CA LEU A 13 -19.38 -4.77 -3.60
C LEU A 13 -19.93 -4.84 -5.03
N ILE A 14 -19.69 -6.00 -5.66
CA ILE A 14 -20.30 -6.50 -6.90
C ILE A 14 -19.60 -6.09 -8.21
N ARG A 15 -18.58 -6.86 -8.60
CA ARG A 15 -18.60 -7.48 -9.94
C ARG A 15 -17.90 -8.83 -9.95
N CYS A 16 -18.75 -9.85 -9.91
CA CYS A 16 -18.47 -11.28 -9.87
C CYS A 16 -17.96 -11.76 -11.25
N VAL A 17 -16.84 -12.49 -11.24
CA VAL A 17 -16.43 -13.60 -12.13
C VAL A 17 -17.00 -13.60 -13.56
N SER A 18 -16.18 -13.31 -14.58
CA SER A 18 -16.62 -13.46 -15.99
C SER A 18 -15.72 -14.24 -16.94
N LYS A 19 -14.67 -14.95 -16.51
CA LYS A 19 -13.97 -15.90 -17.41
C LYS A 19 -13.45 -17.14 -16.68
N ALA A 20 -14.36 -17.92 -16.10
CA ALA A 20 -14.09 -19.31 -15.74
C ALA A 20 -15.01 -20.21 -16.56
N LEU A 21 -14.50 -20.79 -17.64
CA LEU A 21 -15.08 -22.00 -18.22
C LEU A 21 -14.09 -22.58 -19.23
N HIS A 22 -13.22 -23.46 -18.74
CA HIS A 22 -12.80 -24.72 -19.39
C HIS A 22 -11.91 -25.49 -18.41
N SER A 23 -12.49 -26.12 -17.40
CA SER A 23 -11.98 -27.41 -16.90
C SER A 23 -12.91 -27.96 -15.81
N ARG A 24 -13.50 -29.13 -16.06
CA ARG A 24 -14.22 -29.91 -15.05
C ARG A 24 -13.20 -30.72 -14.24
N ARG A 25 -12.97 -30.33 -13.00
CA ARG A 25 -12.60 -31.23 -11.90
C ARG A 25 -12.98 -30.54 -10.60
N LEU A 26 -13.71 -31.25 -9.73
CA LEU A 26 -13.92 -30.83 -8.35
C LEU A 26 -12.54 -30.72 -7.68
N GLY A 27 -12.04 -29.50 -7.54
CA GLY A 27 -10.77 -29.18 -6.89
C GLY A 27 -10.85 -27.74 -6.47
N LEU A 28 -10.50 -27.44 -5.22
CA LEU A 28 -10.48 -26.07 -4.71
C LEU A 28 -9.78 -25.17 -5.71
N ALA A 29 -10.53 -24.27 -6.34
CA ALA A 29 -9.96 -23.20 -7.14
C ALA A 29 -9.34 -22.22 -6.15
N ILE A 30 -8.12 -22.51 -5.70
CA ILE A 30 -7.26 -21.50 -5.11
C ILE A 30 -6.99 -20.53 -6.25
N SER A 31 -7.72 -19.42 -6.29
CA SER A 31 -7.43 -18.35 -7.24
C SER A 31 -5.97 -17.99 -7.02
N ALA A 32 -5.14 -18.08 -8.06
CA ALA A 32 -3.77 -17.62 -7.97
C ALA A 32 -3.82 -16.15 -7.53
N ILE A 33 -3.17 -15.84 -6.41
CA ILE A 33 -2.97 -14.44 -6.00
C ILE A 33 -2.05 -13.83 -7.05
N GLU A 34 -2.54 -12.86 -7.81
CA GLU A 34 -1.68 -12.06 -8.68
C GLU A 34 -0.75 -11.22 -7.80
N ILE A 35 0.56 -11.44 -7.92
CA ILE A 35 1.56 -10.69 -7.16
C ILE A 35 1.79 -9.35 -7.85
N ASP A 36 1.27 -8.29 -7.23
CA ASP A 36 1.46 -6.89 -7.60
C ASP A 36 1.97 -6.12 -6.36
N PRO A 37 3.30 -5.99 -6.21
CA PRO A 37 3.90 -5.32 -5.06
C PRO A 37 3.84 -3.80 -5.16
N ARG A 38 3.05 -3.21 -6.06
CA ARG A 38 2.93 -1.75 -6.14
C ARG A 38 2.15 -1.19 -4.96
N VAL A 39 2.53 0.01 -4.55
CA VAL A 39 1.85 0.76 -3.49
C VAL A 39 0.42 1.07 -3.91
N ALA A 40 -0.52 0.71 -3.04
CA ALA A 40 -1.92 1.07 -3.14
C ALA A 40 -2.26 2.23 -2.20
N ASP A 41 -1.70 2.22 -0.99
CA ASP A 41 -1.96 3.23 0.03
C ASP A 41 -0.85 3.26 1.09
N VAL A 42 -0.68 4.39 1.76
CA VAL A 42 0.31 4.59 2.83
C VAL A 42 -0.33 5.35 3.99
N VAL A 43 -0.26 4.76 5.18
CA VAL A 43 -0.74 5.35 6.43
C VAL A 43 0.45 5.48 7.37
N VAL A 44 0.66 6.69 7.89
CA VAL A 44 1.70 6.96 8.88
C VAL A 44 1.02 7.40 10.18
N THR A 45 1.19 6.61 11.23
CA THR A 45 0.73 6.94 12.58
C THR A 45 1.87 7.58 13.37
N ASP A 46 1.72 7.72 14.69
CA ASP A 46 2.80 8.23 15.55
C ASP A 46 3.91 7.20 15.78
N THR A 47 3.63 5.91 15.58
CA THR A 47 4.56 4.82 15.93
C THR A 47 4.80 3.82 14.80
N VAL A 48 3.93 3.78 13.79
CA VAL A 48 3.97 2.77 12.71
C VAL A 48 3.81 3.43 11.35
N LEU A 49 4.60 2.95 10.38
CA LEU A 49 4.41 3.13 8.96
C LEU A 49 3.71 1.88 8.40
N GLU A 50 2.54 2.06 7.80
CA GLU A 50 1.79 1.01 7.12
C GLU A 50 1.73 1.30 5.62
N VAL A 51 2.12 0.31 4.82
CA VAL A 51 2.10 0.37 3.35
C VAL A 51 1.24 -0.77 2.82
N ARG A 52 0.16 -0.42 2.13
CA ARG A 52 -0.75 -1.39 1.50
C ARG A 52 -0.32 -1.61 0.06
N LEU A 53 -0.22 -2.86 -0.36
CA LEU A 53 0.14 -3.26 -1.72
C LEU A 53 -1.11 -3.61 -2.52
N ARG A 54 -1.02 -3.52 -3.86
CA ARG A 54 -2.14 -3.81 -4.77
C ARG A 54 -2.58 -5.26 -4.77
N ASP A 55 -1.69 -6.18 -4.43
CA ASP A 55 -2.02 -7.60 -4.21
C ASP A 55 -2.71 -7.89 -2.87
N GLY A 56 -3.04 -6.86 -2.08
CA GLY A 56 -3.77 -6.98 -0.83
C GLY A 56 -2.90 -7.24 0.40
N ARG A 57 -1.59 -7.38 0.24
CA ARG A 57 -0.66 -7.44 1.38
C ARG A 57 -0.52 -6.06 2.05
N THR A 58 -0.21 -6.06 3.34
CA THR A 58 0.14 -4.84 4.09
C THR A 58 1.49 -5.06 4.78
N ILE A 59 2.39 -4.10 4.63
CA ILE A 59 3.67 -4.05 5.31
C ILE A 59 3.54 -3.05 6.46
N ALA A 60 3.83 -3.46 7.68
CA ALA A 60 3.81 -2.59 8.85
C ALA A 60 5.19 -2.60 9.52
N THR A 61 5.77 -1.42 9.73
CA THR A 61 7.09 -1.27 10.35
C THR A 61 7.06 -0.14 11.39
N PRO A 62 7.90 -0.20 12.44
CA PRO A 62 8.04 0.90 13.37
C PRO A 62 8.49 2.19 12.66
N LEU A 63 7.80 3.30 12.92
CA LEU A 63 8.15 4.61 12.37
C LEU A 63 9.54 5.06 12.81
N SER A 64 9.98 4.62 14.00
CA SER A 64 11.31 4.90 14.54
C SER A 64 12.47 4.42 13.66
N TRP A 65 12.23 3.50 12.72
CA TRP A 65 13.22 3.05 11.74
C TRP A 65 13.52 4.10 10.67
N PHE A 66 12.67 5.12 10.54
CA PHE A 66 12.77 6.18 9.55
C PHE A 66 12.85 7.54 10.25
N PRO A 67 14.03 7.95 10.78
CA PRO A 67 14.15 9.13 11.63
C PRO A 67 13.60 10.43 11.01
N ARG A 68 13.73 10.61 9.69
CA ARG A 68 13.20 11.79 8.98
C ARG A 68 11.68 11.80 8.97
N LEU A 69 11.04 10.66 8.70
CA LEU A 69 9.58 10.51 8.81
C LEU A 69 9.09 10.62 10.26
N ALA A 70 9.83 10.04 11.22
CA ALA A 70 9.52 10.13 12.64
C ALA A 70 9.58 11.57 13.17
N ALA A 71 10.50 12.40 12.66
CA ALA A 71 10.59 13.81 13.02
C ALA A 71 9.62 14.72 12.24
N ALA A 72 9.00 14.21 11.16
CA ALA A 72 8.13 15.00 10.30
C ALA A 72 6.79 15.37 10.98
N ALA A 73 6.26 16.54 10.66
CA ALA A 73 4.92 16.95 11.10
C ALA A 73 3.85 16.03 10.46
N PRO A 74 2.70 15.81 11.12
CA PRO A 74 1.64 14.95 10.58
C PRO A 74 1.18 15.33 9.16
N LEU A 75 1.10 16.63 8.86
CA LEU A 75 0.76 17.13 7.52
C LEU A 75 1.82 16.75 6.46
N ALA A 76 3.09 16.72 6.85
CA ALA A 76 4.17 16.30 5.96
C ALA A 76 4.13 14.79 5.72
N ARG A 77 3.87 13.98 6.76
CA ARG A 77 3.71 12.52 6.65
C ARG A 77 2.50 12.12 5.80
N ALA A 78 1.42 12.90 5.83
CA ALA A 78 0.22 12.63 5.05
C ALA A 78 0.37 12.96 3.55
N ARG A 79 1.39 13.73 3.15
CA ARG A 79 1.66 14.07 1.75
C ARG A 79 2.79 13.22 1.20
N TRP A 80 2.40 12.17 0.48
CA TRP A 80 3.31 11.27 -0.22
C TRP A 80 2.85 11.05 -1.67
N GLU A 81 3.78 10.60 -2.50
CA GLU A 81 3.57 10.30 -3.91
C GLU A 81 4.18 8.94 -4.25
N THR A 82 3.57 8.20 -5.19
CA THR A 82 4.21 6.98 -5.70
C THR A 82 5.34 7.33 -6.65
N SER A 83 6.51 6.71 -6.48
CA SER A 83 7.65 6.80 -7.38
C SER A 83 8.00 5.44 -7.99
N ALA A 84 9.00 5.40 -8.90
CA ALA A 84 9.54 4.16 -9.48
C ALA A 84 8.46 3.19 -10.02
N ALA A 85 7.54 3.70 -10.86
CA ALA A 85 6.42 2.93 -11.42
C ALA A 85 5.49 2.26 -10.37
N GLY A 86 5.39 2.85 -9.18
CA GLY A 86 4.57 2.37 -8.08
C GLY A 86 5.31 1.49 -7.08
N LEU A 87 6.62 1.31 -7.22
CA LEU A 87 7.46 0.51 -6.31
C LEU A 87 8.21 1.37 -5.27
N GLY A 88 8.04 2.69 -5.31
CA GLY A 88 8.59 3.62 -4.33
C GLY A 88 7.54 4.58 -3.78
N ILE A 89 7.87 5.19 -2.65
CA ILE A 89 7.08 6.19 -1.94
C ILE A 89 7.99 7.39 -1.70
N HIS A 90 7.58 8.57 -2.15
CA HIS A 90 8.30 9.82 -1.98
C HIS A 90 7.49 10.79 -1.12
N TRP A 91 8.09 11.39 -0.11
CA TRP A 91 7.51 12.45 0.70
C TRP A 91 8.15 13.81 0.34
N PRO A 92 7.52 14.60 -0.54
CA PRO A 92 8.15 15.81 -1.11
C PRO A 92 8.40 16.91 -0.09
N LEU A 93 7.65 16.95 1.02
CA LEU A 93 7.81 17.99 2.03
C LEU A 93 9.02 17.78 2.96
N ILE A 94 9.56 16.56 3.01
CA ILE A 94 10.73 16.22 3.85
C ILE A 94 11.87 15.61 3.03
N ASP A 95 11.68 15.48 1.72
CA ASP A 95 12.63 14.91 0.77
C ASP A 95 13.09 13.50 1.20
N GLU A 96 12.12 12.64 1.50
CA GLU A 96 12.35 11.26 1.94
C GLU A 96 11.78 10.28 0.91
N ASP A 97 12.56 9.26 0.59
CA ASP A 97 12.20 8.20 -0.36
C ASP A 97 12.34 6.82 0.28
N LEU A 98 11.29 6.00 0.16
CA LEU A 98 11.30 4.60 0.58
C LEU A 98 10.95 3.69 -0.60
N SER A 99 11.64 2.56 -0.70
CA SER A 99 11.32 1.53 -1.70
C SER A 99 10.52 0.39 -1.09
N VAL A 100 9.55 -0.16 -1.83
CA VAL A 100 8.79 -1.34 -1.41
C VAL A 100 9.74 -2.53 -1.21
N GLU A 101 10.74 -2.69 -2.06
CA GLU A 101 11.75 -3.74 -1.87
C GLU A 101 12.50 -3.58 -0.54
N GLY A 102 12.93 -2.37 -0.19
CA GLY A 102 13.61 -2.10 1.08
C GLY A 102 12.72 -2.42 2.28
N LEU A 103 11.43 -2.09 2.20
CA LEU A 103 10.45 -2.43 3.24
C LEU A 103 10.23 -3.94 3.36
N LEU A 104 10.13 -4.67 2.24
CA LEU A 104 9.97 -6.13 2.23
C LEU A 104 11.22 -6.87 2.71
N ARG A 105 12.41 -6.29 2.50
CA ARG A 105 13.69 -6.84 2.98
C ARG A 105 14.01 -6.46 4.41
N SER A 106 13.24 -5.58 5.04
CA SER A 106 13.48 -5.12 6.40
C SER A 106 13.33 -6.29 7.38
N ARG A 107 14.45 -6.96 7.67
CA ARG A 107 14.56 -7.96 8.72
C ARG A 107 14.67 -7.20 10.04
N SER A 108 13.73 -7.41 10.94
CA SER A 108 13.90 -7.14 12.36
C SER A 108 15.21 -7.79 12.79
N ASN A 109 16.21 -6.97 13.15
CA ASN A 109 17.44 -7.45 13.77
C ASN A 109 17.25 -7.56 15.28
#